data_AF-A0A2N0KIR0-F1
#
_entry.id   AF-A0A2N0KIR0-F1
#
_cell.length_a   1.000
_cell.length_b   1.000
_cell.length_c   1.000
_cell.angle_alpha   90.00
_cell.angle_beta   90.00
_cell.angle_gamma   90.00
#
_symmetry.space_group_name_H-M   'P 1'
#
loop_
_entity.id
_entity.type
_entity.pdbx_description
1 polymer ?
#
loop_
_entity_poly.entity_id
_entity_poly.type
_entity_poly.pdbx_seq_one_letter_code
_entity_poly.pdbx_strand_id
1 'polypeptide(L)' 'MSKRMTVIFEDEALYTALKVEAARKGRHAKDIIAEALTEWLEAREDEELQANLADARGEWEQQGGVEAREFFPPASG' A
#
# COMPACT_ATOMS: atom_id res chain seq x y z
N MET A 1 21.34 -0.64 5.04
CA MET A 1 21.97 -1.84 4.44
C MET A 1 21.16 -2.23 3.20
N SER A 2 21.78 -2.41 2.04
CA SER A 2 21.06 -2.84 0.83
C SER A 2 21.05 -4.37 0.71
N LYS A 3 19.94 -4.93 0.21
CA LYS A 3 19.77 -6.36 -0.12
C LYS A 3 19.64 -6.50 -1.63
N ARG A 4 20.06 -7.66 -2.17
CA ARG A 4 20.00 -7.95 -3.61
C ARG A 4 18.91 -9.01 -3.85
N MET A 5 18.10 -8.77 -4.87
CA MET A 5 17.11 -9.70 -5.39
C MET A 5 17.31 -9.85 -6.90
N THR A 6 17.15 -11.06 -7.42
CA THR A 6 17.12 -11.34 -8.85
C THR A 6 15.69 -11.68 -9.23
N VAL A 7 15.17 -11.00 -10.26
CA VAL A 7 13.82 -11.22 -10.78
C VAL A 7 13.93 -11.65 -12.24
N ILE A 8 13.20 -12.70 -12.60
CA ILE A 8 13.06 -13.16 -13.97
C ILE A 8 11.74 -12.62 -14.49
N PHE A 9 11.77 -11.96 -15.65
CA PHE A 9 10.57 -11.54 -16.38
C PHE A 9 10.23 -12.64 -17.38
N GLU A 10 9.14 -13.38 -17.13
CA GLU A 10 8.64 -14.37 -18.10
C GLU A 10 7.97 -13.72 -19.30
N ASP A 11 7.43 -12.51 -19.11
CA ASP A 11 6.90 -11.67 -20.18
C ASP A 11 8.01 -10.73 -20.70
N GLU A 12 8.50 -11.04 -21.90
CA GLU A 12 9.50 -10.23 -22.60
C GLU A 12 8.99 -8.83 -22.94
N ALA A 13 7.69 -8.68 -23.24
CA ALA A 13 7.11 -7.38 -23.56
C ALA A 13 7.11 -6.48 -22.33
N LEU A 14 6.83 -7.02 -21.14
CA LEU A 14 6.92 -6.29 -19.87
C LEU A 14 8.36 -5.83 -19.58
N TYR A 15 9.34 -6.74 -19.75
CA TYR A 15 10.75 -6.37 -19.57
C TYR A 15 11.17 -5.25 -20.54
N THR A 16 10.75 -5.35 -21.80
CA THR A 16 11.03 -4.33 -22.82
C THR A 16 10.39 -3.00 -22.48
N ALA A 17 9.11 -2.98 -22.07
CA ALA A 17 8.41 -1.78 -21.66
C ALA A 17 9.12 -1.08 -20.48
N LEU A 18 9.53 -1.84 -19.47
CA LEU A 18 10.31 -1.32 -18.34
C LEU A 18 11.63 -0.67 -18.81
N LYS A 19 12.35 -1.33 -19.72
CA LYS A 19 13.63 -0.82 -20.24
C LYS A 19 13.43 0.48 -21.04
N VAL A 20 12.37 0.55 -21.85
CA VAL A 20 12.01 1.76 -22.60
C VAL A 20 11.68 2.91 -21.66
N GLU A 21 10.83 2.68 -20.66
CA GLU A 21 10.45 3.72 -19.69
C GLU A 21 11.63 4.19 -18.84
N ALA A 22 12.50 3.26 -18.42
CA ALA A 22 13.75 3.60 -17.72
C ALA A 22 14.63 4.52 -18.58
N ALA A 23 14.82 4.20 -19.85
CA ALA A 23 15.59 5.03 -20.78
C ALA A 23 14.94 6.38 -21.02
N ARG A 24 13.63 6.41 -21.27
CA ARG A 24 12.84 7.62 -21.52
C ARG A 24 12.90 8.61 -20.36
N LYS A 25 12.87 8.11 -19.12
CA LYS A 25 12.90 8.93 -17.89
C LYS A 25 14.31 9.18 -17.37
N GLY A 26 15.34 8.58 -17.96
CA GLY A 26 16.72 8.66 -17.48
C GLY A 26 16.90 8.06 -16.08
N ARG A 27 16.13 7.02 -15.74
CA ARG A 27 16.12 6.37 -14.41
C ARG A 27 16.61 4.93 -14.50
N HIS A 28 17.09 4.37 -13.39
CA HIS A 28 17.41 2.94 -13.37
C HIS A 28 16.14 2.09 -13.22
N ALA A 29 16.07 0.98 -13.94
CA ALA A 29 14.93 0.05 -13.85
C ALA A 29 14.68 -0.45 -12.41
N LYS A 30 15.74 -0.62 -11.59
CA LYS A 30 15.61 -1.01 -10.18
C LYS A 30 14.82 0.01 -9.34
N ASP A 31 14.91 1.30 -9.68
CA ASP A 31 14.26 2.37 -8.91
C ASP A 31 12.76 2.41 -9.28
N ILE A 32 12.45 2.20 -10.56
CA ILE A 32 11.06 2.04 -11.03
C ILE A 32 10.41 0.80 -10.40
N ILE A 33 11.12 -0.33 -10.38
CA ILE A 33 10.62 -1.58 -9.76
C ILE A 33 10.40 -1.37 -8.26
N ALA A 34 11.33 -0.70 -7.57
CA ALA A 34 11.21 -0.46 -6.13
C ALA A 34 9.98 0.40 -5.81
N GLU A 35 9.76 1.49 -6.54
CA GLU A 35 8.57 2.34 -6.39
C GLU A 35 7.28 1.56 -6.65
N ALA A 36 7.21 0.81 -7.76
CA ALA A 36 6.03 0.00 -8.08
C ALA A 36 5.74 -1.08 -7.02
N LEU A 37 6.77 -1.70 -6.44
CA LEU A 37 6.61 -2.67 -5.36
C LEU A 37 6.15 -2.01 -4.06
N THR A 38 6.64 -0.81 -3.74
CA THR A 38 6.18 -0.04 -2.58
C THR A 38 4.70 0.30 -2.72
N GLU A 39 4.30 0.90 -3.85
CA GLU A 39 2.90 1.25 -4.12
C GLU A 39 1.98 0.03 -4.07
N TRP A 40 2.44 -1.10 -4.63
CA TRP A 40 1.66 -2.34 -4.62
C TRP A 40 1.49 -2.93 -3.22
N LEU A 41 2.52 -2.89 -2.38
CA LEU A 41 2.46 -3.37 -1.00
C LEU A 41 1.60 -2.46 -0.12
N GLU A 42 1.75 -1.13 -0.24
CA GLU A 42 0.92 -0.17 0.49
C GLU A 42 -0.56 -0.33 0.14
N ALA A 43 -0.89 -0.50 -1.15
CA ALA A 43 -2.26 -0.76 -1.57
C ALA A 43 -2.84 -2.06 -0.99
N ARG A 44 -2.00 -3.12 -0.85
CA ARG A 44 -2.43 -4.37 -0.20
C ARG A 44 -2.67 -4.18 1.29
N GLU A 45 -1.81 -3.44 1.97
CA GLU A 45 -1.96 -3.14 3.40
C GLU A 45 -3.24 -2.32 3.64
N ASP A 46 -3.55 -1.35 2.78
CA ASP A 46 -4.79 -0.59 2.84
C ASP A 46 -6.03 -1.48 2.63
N GLU A 47 -6.00 -2.42 1.68
CA GLU A 47 -7.09 -3.38 1.47
C GLU A 47 -7.33 -4.27 2.70
N GLU A 48 -6.26 -4.77 3.32
CA GLU A 48 -6.33 -5.57 4.55
C GLU A 48 -6.85 -4.74 5.72
N LEU A 49 -6.40 -3.49 5.86
CA LEU A 49 -6.87 -2.56 6.87
C LEU A 49 -8.38 -2.29 6.72
N GLN A 50 -8.86 -2.06 5.49
CA GLN A 50 -10.29 -1.83 5.24
C GLN A 50 -11.15 -3.02 5.66
N ALA A 51 -10.70 -4.24 5.39
CA ALA A 51 -11.39 -5.45 5.84
C ALA A 51 -11.47 -5.50 7.38
N ASN A 52 -10.34 -5.27 8.06
CA ASN A 52 -10.30 -5.27 9.53
C ASN A 52 -11.15 -4.17 10.16
N LEU A 53 -11.22 -2.97 9.54
CA LEU A 53 -12.07 -1.88 10.01
C LEU A 53 -13.56 -2.20 9.86
N ALA A 54 -13.96 -2.90 8.80
CA ALA A 54 -15.33 -3.35 8.62
C ALA A 54 -15.73 -4.36 9.71
N ASP A 55 -14.86 -5.31 10.01
CA ASP A 55 -15.08 -6.30 11.08
C ASP A 55 -15.17 -5.62 12.45
N ALA A 56 -14.23 -4.73 12.76
CA ALA A 56 -14.22 -3.98 14.03
C ALA A 56 -15.49 -3.12 14.20
N ARG A 57 -16.01 -2.52 13.13
CA ARG A 57 -17.28 -1.79 13.17
C ARG A 57 -18.45 -2.72 13.47
N GLY A 58 -18.51 -3.89 12.83
CA GLY A 58 -19.56 -4.88 13.09
C GLY A 58 -19.54 -5.38 14.54
N GLU A 59 -18.37 -5.60 15.12
CA GLU A 59 -18.22 -5.95 16.53
C GLU A 59 -18.68 -4.83 17.46
N TRP A 60 -18.29 -3.58 17.18
CA TRP A 60 -18.71 -2.41 17.96
C TRP A 60 -20.24 -2.25 17.95
N GLU A 61 -20.88 -2.43 16.79
CA GLU A 61 -22.35 -2.36 16.68
C GLU A 61 -23.05 -3.50 17.45
N GLN A 62 -22.52 -4.73 17.38
CA GLN A 62 -23.08 -5.88 18.08
C GLN A 62 -22.92 -5.79 19.60
N GLN A 63 -21.79 -5.28 20.08
CA GLN A 63 -21.47 -5.20 21.50
C GLN A 63 -21.97 -3.91 22.16
N GLY A 64 -22.62 -3.02 21.40
CA GLY A 64 -23.16 -1.75 21.90
C GLY A 64 -22.06 -0.76 22.27
N GLY A 65 -21.04 -0.65 21.41
CA GLY A 65 -19.85 0.16 21.66
C GLY A 65 -20.14 1.65 21.93
N VAL A 66 -19.14 2.32 22.49
CA VAL A 66 -19.26 3.70 22.98
C VAL A 66 -18.63 4.69 21.99
N GLU A 67 -19.29 5.82 21.80
CA GLU A 67 -18.83 6.88 20.91
C GLU A 67 -17.61 7.61 21.46
N ALA A 68 -16.61 7.88 20.61
CA ALA A 68 -15.35 8.51 21.04
C ALA A 68 -15.56 9.90 21.68
N ARG A 69 -16.63 10.62 21.29
CA ARG A 69 -17.01 11.94 21.85
C ARG A 69 -17.31 11.91 23.35
N GLU A 70 -17.62 10.74 23.91
CA GLU A 70 -17.85 10.58 25.34
C GLU A 70 -16.53 10.68 26.14
N PHE A 71 -15.39 10.38 25.50
CA PHE A 71 -14.06 10.45 26.11
C PHE A 71 -13.28 11.69 25.66
N PHE A 72 -13.51 12.15 24.44
CA PHE A 72 -12.83 13.30 23.83
C PHE A 72 -13.85 14.37 23.45
N PRO A 73 -14.33 15.16 24.43
CA PRO A 73 -15.23 16.26 24.12
C PRO A 73 -14.52 17.28 23.22
N PRO A 74 -15.24 17.92 22.28
CA PRO A 74 -14.64 18.90 21.38
C PRO A 74 -13.97 20.02 22.16
N ALA A 75 -12.79 20.45 21.70
CA ALA A 75 -12.07 21.56 22.30
C ALA A 75 -13.00 22.77 22.38
N SER A 76 -13.27 23.22 23.62
CA SER A 76 -14.07 24.40 23.87
C SER A 76 -13.28 25.61 23.37
N GLY A 77 -13.74 26.22 22.27
CA GLY A 77 -13.21 27.49 21.76
C GLY A 77 -13.66 28.68 22.60
#